data_AF-A0A350QFK4-F1
#
_entry.id   AF-A0A350QFK4-F1
#
_cell.length_a   1.000
_cell.length_b   1.000
_cell.length_c   1.000
_cell.angle_alpha   90.00
_cell.angle_beta   90.00
_cell.angle_gamma   90.00
#
_symmetry.space_group_name_H-M   'P 1'
#
loop_
_entity.id
_entity.type
_entity.pdbx_description
1 polymer ?
#
loop_
_entity_poly.entity_id
_entity_poly.type
_entity_poly.pdbx_seq_one_letter_code
_entity_poly.pdbx_strand_id
1 'polypeptide(L)'
;LKGLEALVYDRSSLKYREEIGLEFAQLVYDGRWFTPLKDALLAAATSLAEQLTGDIVIKLYKGNVTVAKRRSVNTLYSEAFATFEGDEVYDQKDAAGFIRLYSLASRIRAMHQQKD
;
A
#
# COMPACT_ATOMS: atom_id res chain seq x y z
N LEU A 1 8.98 -5.98 -8.01
CA LEU A 1 7.59 -5.48 -7.97
C LEU A 1 7.29 -4.68 -6.71
N LYS A 2 7.41 -5.24 -5.50
CA LYS A 2 7.15 -4.50 -4.23
C LYS A 2 7.73 -3.08 -4.13
N GLY A 3 8.92 -2.85 -4.70
CA GLY A 3 9.53 -1.51 -4.73
C GLY A 3 8.78 -0.48 -5.57
N LEU A 4 8.10 -0.90 -6.64
CA LEU A 4 7.29 -0.03 -7.53
C LEU A 4 5.87 0.11 -7.00
N GLU A 5 5.30 -0.97 -6.47
CA GLU A 5 3.95 -0.99 -5.87
C GLU A 5 3.81 0.04 -4.74
N ALA A 6 4.86 0.18 -3.91
CA ALA A 6 4.88 1.15 -2.82
C ALA A 6 4.92 2.63 -3.29
N LEU A 7 5.27 2.89 -4.55
CA LEU A 7 5.22 4.24 -5.12
C LEU A 7 3.89 4.55 -5.80
N VAL A 8 3.23 3.53 -6.38
CA VAL A 8 2.09 3.71 -7.28
C VAL A 8 0.75 3.53 -6.56
N TYR A 9 0.67 2.60 -5.60
CA TYR A 9 -0.60 2.31 -4.95
C TYR A 9 -0.85 3.14 -3.71
N ASP A 10 -2.12 3.51 -3.52
CA ASP A 10 -2.62 3.95 -2.23
C ASP A 10 -2.64 2.78 -1.22
N ARG A 11 -2.85 3.13 0.05
CA ARG A 11 -2.81 2.16 1.16
C ARG A 11 -3.82 1.02 1.02
N SER A 12 -5.04 1.32 0.57
CA SER A 12 -6.11 0.31 0.40
C SER A 12 -5.80 -0.62 -0.75
N SER A 13 -5.41 -0.07 -1.90
CA SER A 13 -5.04 -0.87 -3.08
C SER A 13 -3.85 -1.77 -2.80
N LEU A 14 -2.82 -1.28 -2.09
CA LEU A 14 -1.68 -2.09 -1.70
C LEU A 14 -2.08 -3.26 -0.79
N LYS A 15 -2.95 -3.00 0.19
CA LYS A 15 -3.46 -4.04 1.09
C LYS A 15 -4.25 -5.11 0.32
N TYR A 16 -5.17 -4.69 -0.54
CA TYR A 16 -5.99 -5.62 -1.31
C TYR A 16 -5.16 -6.46 -2.29
N ARG A 17 -4.14 -5.87 -2.91
CA ARG A 17 -3.16 -6.58 -3.74
C ARG A 17 -2.42 -7.68 -2.96
N GLU A 18 -2.08 -7.43 -1.70
CA GLU A 18 -1.45 -8.43 -0.83
C GLU A 18 -2.40 -9.59 -0.53
N GLU A 19 -3.66 -9.29 -0.21
CA GLU A 19 -4.70 -10.28 0.07
C GLU A 19 -4.95 -11.19 -1.14
N ILE A 20 -5.18 -10.62 -2.32
CA ILE A 20 -5.36 -11.39 -3.58
C ILE A 20 -4.12 -12.26 -3.85
N GLY A 21 -2.92 -11.72 -3.66
CA GLY A 21 -1.68 -12.46 -3.90
C GLY A 21 -1.55 -13.70 -3.02
N LEU A 22 -1.97 -13.61 -1.75
CA LEU A 22 -1.98 -14.74 -0.82
C LEU A 22 -3.04 -15.78 -1.21
N GLU A 23 -4.26 -15.34 -1.53
CA GLU A 23 -5.35 -16.24 -1.93
C GLU A 23 -5.00 -16.97 -3.24
N PHE A 24 -4.44 -16.25 -4.22
CA PHE A 24 -3.99 -16.84 -5.48
C PHE A 24 -2.87 -17.86 -5.25
N ALA A 25 -1.90 -17.57 -4.38
CA ALA A 25 -0.83 -18.50 -4.03
C ALA A 25 -1.40 -19.79 -3.40
N GLN A 26 -2.38 -19.67 -2.50
CA GLN A 26 -3.05 -20.82 -1.90
C GLN A 26 -3.84 -21.63 -2.94
N LEU A 27 -4.60 -20.96 -3.81
CA LEU A 27 -5.35 -21.62 -4.89
C LEU A 27 -4.42 -22.46 -5.78
N VAL A 28 -3.27 -21.91 -6.17
CA VAL A 28 -2.25 -22.61 -6.97
C VAL A 28 -1.67 -23.78 -6.19
N TYR A 29 -1.34 -23.59 -4.91
CA TYR A 29 -0.82 -24.64 -4.04
C TYR A 29 -1.77 -25.83 -3.91
N ASP A 30 -3.07 -25.56 -3.79
CA ASP A 30 -4.12 -26.57 -3.70
C ASP A 30 -4.41 -27.26 -5.05
N GLY A 31 -3.72 -26.88 -6.14
CA GLY A 31 -3.94 -27.44 -7.48
C GLY A 31 -5.25 -27.00 -8.14
N ARG A 32 -5.92 -25.97 -7.60
CA ARG A 32 -7.24 -25.51 -8.06
C ARG A 32 -7.17 -24.58 -9.28
N TRP A 33 -6.19 -24.81 -10.16
CA TRP A 33 -5.89 -23.95 -11.31
C TRP A 33 -7.08 -23.77 -12.27
N PHE A 34 -7.87 -24.82 -12.49
CA PHE A 34 -8.97 -24.80 -13.47
C PHE A 34 -10.31 -24.30 -12.91
N THR A 35 -10.28 -23.61 -11.77
CA THR A 35 -11.49 -23.05 -11.14
C THR A 35 -11.79 -21.65 -11.67
N PRO A 36 -13.07 -21.22 -11.72
CA PRO A 36 -13.43 -19.85 -12.09
C PRO A 36 -12.83 -18.81 -11.13
N LEU A 37 -12.54 -19.20 -9.89
CA LEU A 37 -11.86 -18.36 -8.91
C LEU A 37 -10.46 -17.93 -9.39
N LYS A 38 -9.72 -18.83 -10.07
CA LYS A 38 -8.42 -18.51 -10.66
C LYS A 38 -8.55 -17.36 -11.65
N ASP A 39 -9.55 -17.41 -12.53
CA ASP A 39 -9.77 -16.38 -13.55
C ASP A 39 -10.15 -15.04 -12.94
N ALA A 40 -11.00 -15.04 -11.90
CA ALA A 40 -11.37 -13.83 -11.18
C ALA A 40 -10.17 -13.17 -10.47
N LEU A 41 -9.36 -13.95 -9.76
CA LEU A 41 -8.17 -13.45 -9.07
C LEU A 41 -7.11 -12.94 -10.06
N LEU A 42 -6.93 -13.62 -11.19
CA LEU A 42 -6.00 -13.19 -12.23
C LEU A 42 -6.46 -11.89 -12.90
N ALA A 43 -7.76 -11.75 -13.17
CA ALA A 43 -8.32 -10.51 -13.72
C ALA A 43 -8.14 -9.33 -12.76
N ALA A 44 -8.39 -9.53 -11.46
CA ALA A 44 -8.14 -8.51 -10.44
C ALA A 44 -6.66 -8.11 -10.36
N ALA A 45 -5.75 -9.09 -10.37
CA ALA A 45 -4.31 -8.84 -10.39
C ALA A 45 -3.86 -8.09 -11.65
N THR A 46 -4.45 -8.41 -12.80
CA THR A 46 -4.15 -7.75 -14.09
C THR A 46 -4.57 -6.29 -14.07
N SER A 47 -5.80 -6.02 -13.60
CA SER A 47 -6.32 -4.65 -13.47
C SER A 47 -5.45 -3.78 -12.57
N LEU A 48 -4.99 -4.32 -11.43
CA LEU A 48 -4.06 -3.60 -10.56
C LEU A 48 -2.73 -3.31 -11.28
N ALA A 49 -2.19 -4.30 -11.99
CA ALA A 49 -0.90 -4.19 -12.68
C ALA A 49 -0.86 -3.14 -13.81
N GLU A 50 -2.00 -2.71 -14.36
CA GLU A 50 -2.06 -1.71 -15.45
C GLU A 50 -1.34 -0.40 -15.09
N GLN A 51 -1.39 0.01 -13.82
CA GLN A 51 -0.78 1.26 -13.37
C GLN A 51 0.71 1.10 -13.01
N LEU A 52 1.24 -0.13 -12.91
CA LEU A 52 2.60 -0.42 -12.47
C LEU A 52 3.63 -0.22 -13.59
N THR A 53 3.87 1.03 -13.96
CA THR A 53 4.90 1.41 -14.94
C THR A 53 6.03 2.19 -14.28
N GLY A 54 7.26 1.71 -14.39
CA GLY A 54 8.43 2.41 -13.86
C GLY A 54 9.70 1.56 -13.75
N ASP A 55 10.76 2.20 -13.25
CA ASP A 55 12.09 1.62 -13.11
C ASP A 55 12.50 1.49 -11.64
N ILE A 56 13.13 0.37 -11.31
CA ILE A 56 13.75 0.16 -9.99
C ILE A 56 15.22 -0.17 -10.19
N VAL A 57 16.10 0.56 -9.51
CA VAL A 57 17.53 0.22 -9.43
C VAL A 57 17.75 -0.62 -8.18
N ILE A 58 18.34 -1.80 -8.36
CA ILE A 58 18.57 -2.78 -7.31
C ILE A 58 20.08 -3.01 -7.16
N LYS A 59 20.55 -3.12 -5.92
CA LYS A 59 21.91 -3.56 -5.57
C LYS A 59 21.87 -5.02 -5.15
N LEU A 60 22.78 -5.81 -5.71
CA LEU A 60 22.96 -7.22 -5.39
C LEU A 60 24.30 -7.39 -4.67
N TYR A 61 24.29 -7.94 -3.47
CA TYR A 61 25.51 -8.12 -2.69
C TYR A 61 25.43 -9.33 -1.77
N LYS A 62 26.37 -10.29 -1.94
CA LYS A 62 26.50 -11.49 -1.10
C LYS A 62 25.16 -12.19 -0.81
N GLY A 63 24.37 -12.46 -1.86
CA GLY A 63 23.06 -13.10 -1.74
C GLY A 63 21.91 -12.20 -1.27
N ASN A 64 22.18 -10.92 -0.98
CA ASN A 64 21.17 -9.95 -0.61
C ASN A 64 20.77 -9.07 -1.80
N VAL A 65 19.50 -8.66 -1.78
CA VAL A 65 18.88 -7.78 -2.78
C VAL A 65 18.36 -6.54 -2.06
N THR A 66 18.83 -5.35 -2.45
CA THR A 66 18.40 -4.08 -1.83
C THR A 66 17.97 -3.09 -2.88
N VAL A 67 16.82 -2.45 -2.69
CA VAL A 67 16.33 -1.40 -3.59
C VAL A 67 17.10 -0.10 -3.33
N ALA A 68 17.78 0.42 -4.35
CA ALA A 68 18.58 1.63 -4.26
C ALA A 68 17.85 2.87 -4.76
N LYS A 69 17.12 2.77 -5.88
CA LYS A 69 16.32 3.87 -6.44
C LYS A 69 15.03 3.34 -7.03
N ARG A 70 14.01 4.20 -7.07
CA ARG A 70 12.69 3.90 -7.61
C ARG A 70 12.25 5.09 -8.45
N ARG A 71 11.62 4.85 -9.59
CA ARG A 71 11.06 5.87 -10.47
C ARG A 71 9.78 5.32 -11.10
N SER A 72 8.73 6.12 -11.16
CA SER A 72 7.49 5.78 -11.85
C SER A 72 6.86 7.05 -12.41
N VAL A 73 6.19 6.91 -13.55
CA VAL A 73 5.37 7.98 -14.12
C VAL A 73 4.06 8.17 -13.33
N ASN A 74 3.58 7.09 -12.71
CA ASN A 74 2.33 7.03 -11.94
C ASN A 74 2.60 7.10 -10.42
N THR A 75 3.62 7.84 -10.01
CA THR A 75 4.00 7.94 -8.59
C THR A 75 2.99 8.78 -7.80
N LEU A 76 2.55 8.27 -6.66
CA LEU A 76 1.80 9.03 -5.65
C LEU A 76 2.73 9.80 -4.69
N TYR A 77 4.03 9.51 -4.72
CA TYR A 77 5.02 10.30 -3.99
C TYR A 77 5.14 11.69 -4.60
N SER A 78 4.98 12.71 -3.77
CA SER A 78 5.24 14.11 -4.12
C SER A 78 6.23 14.70 -3.12
N GLU A 79 7.38 15.14 -3.62
CA GLU A 79 8.43 15.73 -2.79
C GLU A 79 7.94 16.99 -2.05
N ALA A 80 7.17 17.83 -2.73
CA ALA A 80 6.61 19.05 -2.15
C ALA A 80 5.69 18.82 -0.93
N PHE A 81 5.02 17.67 -0.85
CA PHE A 81 4.18 17.29 0.30
C PHE A 81 4.95 16.50 1.37
N ALA A 82 6.14 16.02 1.04
CA ALA A 82 6.97 15.20 1.93
C ALA A 82 8.09 16.00 2.61
N THR A 83 8.43 17.19 2.10
CA THR A 83 9.46 18.05 2.68
C THR A 83 8.94 18.77 3.92
N PHE A 84 9.85 18.99 4.88
CA PHE A 84 9.58 19.79 6.08
C PHE A 84 9.73 21.30 5.84
N GLU A 85 10.21 21.70 4.67
CA GLU A 85 10.55 23.09 4.33
C GLU A 85 9.44 23.82 3.55
N GLY A 86 8.43 23.09 3.06
CA GLY A 86 7.34 23.63 2.25
C GLY A 86 6.13 24.06 3.08
N ASP A 87 6.20 25.22 3.72
CA ASP A 87 5.12 25.74 4.59
C ASP A 87 3.79 26.05 3.86
N GLU A 88 3.77 26.06 2.52
CA GLU A 88 2.58 26.44 1.73
C GLU A 88 1.76 25.26 1.17
N VAL A 89 2.25 24.03 1.27
CA VAL A 89 1.69 22.89 0.51
C VAL A 89 0.64 22.09 1.29
N TYR A 90 0.66 22.13 2.63
CA TYR A 90 -0.29 21.42 3.50
C TYR A 90 -0.58 22.18 4.80
N ASP A 91 -1.86 22.37 5.15
CA ASP A 91 -2.24 22.95 6.44
C ASP A 91 -2.15 21.91 7.56
N GLN A 92 -1.09 22.01 8.37
CA GLN A 92 -0.86 21.11 9.49
C GLN A 92 -1.96 21.18 10.57
N LYS A 93 -2.78 22.24 10.61
CA LYS A 93 -3.89 22.36 11.59
C LYS A 93 -4.98 21.32 11.35
N ASP A 94 -5.15 20.86 10.12
CA ASP A 94 -6.15 19.83 9.78
C ASP A 94 -5.88 18.51 10.48
N ALA A 95 -4.59 18.18 10.73
CA ALA A 95 -4.19 16.97 11.42
C ALA A 95 -4.80 16.86 12.83
N ALA A 96 -4.93 17.98 13.56
CA ALA A 96 -5.51 17.99 14.90
C ALA A 96 -7.00 17.61 14.88
N GLY A 97 -7.75 18.06 13.88
CA GLY A 97 -9.15 17.65 13.67
C GLY A 97 -9.24 16.17 13.31
N PHE A 98 -8.44 15.74 12.34
CA PHE A 98 -8.41 14.35 11.88
C PHE A 98 -8.08 13.37 13.01
N ILE A 99 -7.03 13.61 13.80
CA ILE A 99 -6.62 12.72 14.91
C ILE A 99 -7.77 12.59 15.92
N ARG A 100 -8.46 13.67 16.26
CA ARG A 100 -9.57 13.65 17.22
C ARG A 100 -10.76 12.82 16.72
N LEU A 101 -11.11 12.96 15.45
CA LEU A 101 -12.22 12.21 14.84
C LEU A 101 -11.85 10.74 14.61
N TYR A 102 -10.67 10.48 14.04
CA TYR A 102 -10.18 9.14 13.73
C TYR A 102 -10.02 8.28 14.99
N SER A 103 -9.60 8.87 16.11
CA SER A 103 -9.45 8.18 17.40
C SER A 103 -10.71 8.14 18.27
N LEU A 104 -11.82 8.78 17.87
CA LEU A 104 -12.98 9.03 18.72
C LEU A 104 -13.55 7.73 19.32
N ALA A 105 -13.77 6.71 18.49
CA ALA A 105 -14.31 5.42 18.94
C ALA A 105 -13.40 4.74 19.98
N SER A 106 -12.08 4.78 19.78
CA SER A 106 -11.10 4.22 20.73
C SER A 106 -11.10 4.98 22.06
N ARG A 107 -11.26 6.31 22.02
CA ARG A 107 -11.35 7.15 23.22
C ARG A 107 -12.61 6.85 24.03
N ILE A 108 -13.76 6.70 23.37
CA ILE A 108 -15.03 6.32 24.03
C ILE A 108 -14.88 4.96 24.72
N ARG A 109 -14.30 3.97 24.02
CA ARG A 109 -14.03 2.64 24.60
C ARG A 109 -13.19 2.72 25.86
N ALA A 110 -12.10 3.50 25.84
CA ALA A 110 -11.23 3.67 27.00
C ALA A 110 -11.94 4.35 28.18
N MET A 111 -12.81 5.35 27.92
CA MET A 111 -13.60 6.01 28.96
C MET A 111 -14.60 5.07 29.65
N HIS A 112 -15.17 4.12 28.90
CA HIS A 112 -16.05 3.10 29.51
C HIS A 112 -15.25 2.14 30.38
N GLN A 113 -14.07 1.69 29.93
CA GLN A 113 -13.21 0.77 30.69
C GLN A 113 -12.61 1.35 31.98
N GLN A 114 -12.53 2.68 32.11
CA GLN A 114 -12.05 3.34 33.34
C GLN A 114 -13.14 3.57 34.38
N LYS A 115 -14.42 3.39 34.01
CA LYS A 115 -15.56 3.54 34.92
C LYS A 115 -15.94 2.24 35.65
N ASP A 116 -15.43 1.11 35.17
CA ASP A 116 -15.49 -0.21 35.81
C ASP A 116 -14.26 -0.42 36.71
#